data_AF-A0A327WZQ3-F1
#
_entry.id   AF-A0A327WZQ3-F1
#
_cell.length_a   1.000
_cell.length_b   1.000
_cell.length_c   1.000
_cell.angle_alpha   90.00
_cell.angle_beta   90.00
_cell.angle_gamma   90.00
#
_symmetry.space_group_name_H-M   'P 1'
#
loop_
_entity.id
_entity.type
_entity.pdbx_description
1 polymer ?
#
loop_
_entity_poly.entity_id
_entity_poly.type
_entity_poly.pdbx_seq_one_letter_code
_entity_poly.pdbx_strand_id
1 'polypeptide(L)'
;MATPLTHYTVEIEQTGLSGWINYRESMLTLRFSYERMLTSLYVFVPGNEQWSAYCRSSGARTAGSRRTEIIQRIAAELRAQQASSMVQINDYGIEVLF
;
A
#
# COMPACT_ATOMS: atom_id res chain seq x y z
N MET A 1 -14.03 -13.52 -17.14
CA MET A 1 -14.68 -12.70 -16.09
C MET A 1 -14.00 -11.34 -16.12
N ALA A 2 -14.73 -10.28 -16.47
CA ALA A 2 -14.17 -8.94 -16.57
C ALA A 2 -13.95 -8.39 -15.15
N THR A 3 -12.70 -8.17 -14.76
CA THR A 3 -12.35 -7.44 -13.55
C THR A 3 -12.90 -6.03 -13.72
N PRO A 4 -13.79 -5.53 -12.84
CA PRO A 4 -14.22 -4.14 -12.93
C PRO A 4 -12.96 -3.27 -12.79
N LEU A 5 -12.72 -2.42 -13.78
CA LEU A 5 -11.69 -1.38 -13.77
C LEU A 5 -12.07 -0.34 -12.72
N THR A 6 -11.97 -0.67 -11.43
CA THR A 6 -11.74 0.36 -10.42
C THR A 6 -10.39 0.95 -10.73
N HIS A 7 -10.37 2.10 -11.40
CA HIS A 7 -9.17 2.90 -11.61
C HIS A 7 -8.61 3.26 -10.23
N TYR A 8 -7.60 2.50 -9.80
CA TYR A 8 -6.80 2.81 -8.63
C TYR A 8 -5.41 3.24 -9.09
N THR A 9 -4.77 4.10 -8.32
CA THR A 9 -3.41 4.55 -8.57
C THR A 9 -2.58 4.36 -7.31
N VAL A 10 -1.35 3.89 -7.46
CA VAL A 10 -0.35 3.80 -6.39
C VAL A 10 0.82 4.70 -6.75
N GLU A 11 0.98 5.80 -6.01
CA GLU A 11 2.05 6.77 -6.21
C GLU A 11 3.09 6.67 -5.08
N ILE A 12 4.38 6.62 -5.45
CA ILE A 12 5.49 6.68 -4.51
C ILE A 12 6.00 8.12 -4.44
N GLU A 13 5.78 8.78 -3.32
CA GLU A 13 6.37 10.08 -3.00
C GLU A 13 7.67 9.85 -2.23
N GLN A 14 8.82 10.08 -2.87
CA GLN A 14 10.13 9.79 -2.30
C GLN A 14 10.71 11.01 -1.57
N THR A 15 11.13 10.82 -0.32
CA THR A 15 11.83 11.82 0.49
C THR A 15 13.09 11.20 1.09
N GLY A 16 14.13 11.01 0.25
CA GLY A 16 15.38 10.36 0.66
C GLY A 16 15.19 8.85 0.88
N LEU A 17 15.58 8.34 2.06
CA LEU A 17 15.43 6.93 2.43
C LEU A 17 14.04 6.60 2.99
N SER A 18 13.13 7.56 3.08
CA SER A 18 11.74 7.32 3.47
C SER A 18 10.81 8.04 2.52
N GLY A 19 9.51 7.83 2.70
CA GLY A 19 8.52 8.55 1.92
C GLY A 19 7.13 8.02 2.14
N TRP A 20 6.28 8.20 1.15
CA TRP A 20 4.87 7.87 1.23
C TRP A 20 4.40 7.07 0.02
N ILE A 21 3.59 6.06 0.28
CA ILE A 21 2.80 5.33 -0.71
C ILE A 21 1.38 5.88 -0.64
N ASN A 22 0.92 6.53 -1.69
CA ASN A 22 -0.44 7.03 -1.81
C ASN A 22 -1.26 6.05 -2.66
N TYR A 23 -2.21 5.37 -2.04
CA TYR A 23 -3.22 4.58 -2.72
C TYR A 23 -4.47 5.44 -2.94
N ARG A 24 -4.85 5.62 -4.21
CA ARG A 24 -6.01 6.45 -4.59
C ARG A 24 -7.01 5.66 -5.41
N GLU A 25 -8.29 5.84 -5.08
CA GLU A 25 -9.46 5.50 -5.89
C GLU A 25 -10.37 6.73 -5.94
N SER A 26 -11.39 6.75 -6.80
CA SER A 26 -12.23 7.93 -7.10
C SER A 26 -12.58 8.84 -5.92
N MET A 27 -12.96 8.28 -4.76
CA MET A 27 -13.31 9.04 -3.55
C MET A 27 -12.52 8.60 -2.31
N LEU A 28 -11.38 7.92 -2.51
CA LEU A 28 -10.64 7.29 -1.43
C LEU A 28 -9.15 7.52 -1.62
N THR A 29 -8.52 8.08 -0.59
CA THR A 29 -7.07 8.26 -0.54
C THR A 29 -6.57 7.65 0.77
N LEU A 30 -5.65 6.71 0.68
CA LEU A 30 -4.91 6.15 1.80
C LEU A 30 -3.43 6.44 1.61
N ARG A 31 -2.73 6.74 2.69
CA ARG A 31 -1.33 7.14 2.67
C ARG A 31 -0.54 6.34 3.70
N PHE A 32 0.46 5.61 3.24
CA PHE A 32 1.30 4.73 4.05
C PHE A 32 2.72 5.24 4.05
N SER A 33 3.37 5.29 5.20
CA SER A 33 4.81 5.57 5.24
C SER A 33 5.58 4.38 4.67
N TYR A 34 6.69 4.64 4.02
CA TYR A 34 7.66 3.61 3.69
C TYR A 34 9.07 4.05 4.08
N GLU A 35 9.93 3.06 4.31
CA GLU A 35 11.35 3.22 4.50
C GLU A 35 12.11 2.32 3.52
N ARG A 36 13.20 2.85 2.97
CA ARG A 36 14.12 2.15 2.09
C ARG A 36 15.36 1.79 2.90
N MET A 37 15.57 0.49 3.04
CA MET A 37 16.76 -0.12 3.61
C MET A 37 17.76 -0.44 2.48
N LEU A 38 18.95 -0.92 2.86
CA LEU A 38 20.00 -1.27 1.90
C LEU A 38 19.54 -2.34 0.88
N THR A 39 18.74 -3.30 1.34
CA THR A 39 18.32 -4.47 0.54
C THR A 39 16.80 -4.55 0.34
N SER A 40 16.03 -3.64 0.95
CA SER A 40 14.58 -3.72 0.91
C SER A 40 13.89 -2.35 0.98
N LEU A 41 12.62 -2.33 0.63
CA LEU A 41 11.70 -1.24 0.92
C LEU A 41 10.56 -1.81 1.76
N TYR A 42 10.31 -1.18 2.90
CA TYR A 42 9.28 -1.57 3.84
C TYR A 42 8.18 -0.52 3.89
N VAL A 43 6.96 -0.91 3.52
CA VAL A 43 5.75 -0.09 3.63
C VAL A 43 5.02 -0.46 4.92
N PHE A 44 4.82 0.52 5.81
CA PHE A 44 4.11 0.31 7.06
C PHE A 44 2.60 0.35 6.81
N VAL A 45 1.94 -0.80 7.00
CA VAL A 45 0.49 -0.92 6.84
C VAL A 45 -0.13 -1.26 8.20
N PRO A 46 -1.16 -0.53 8.67
CA PRO A 46 -1.84 -0.87 9.91
C PRO A 46 -2.31 -2.33 9.91
N GLY A 47 -2.11 -3.02 11.03
CA GLY A 47 -2.61 -4.38 11.24
C GLY A 47 -4.13 -4.47 11.17
N ASN A 48 -4.68 -5.69 11.09
CA ASN A 48 -6.12 -5.92 10.94
C ASN A 48 -6.96 -5.17 12.00
N GLU A 49 -6.51 -5.17 13.25
CA GLU A 49 -7.21 -4.53 14.38
C GLU A 49 -7.22 -3.00 14.27
N GLN A 50 -6.17 -2.41 13.71
CA GLN A 50 -5.99 -0.95 13.61
C GLN A 50 -6.57 -0.38 12.31
N TRP A 51 -6.79 -1.23 11.30
CA TRP A 51 -7.20 -0.83 9.97
C TRP A 51 -8.49 -0.01 9.92
N SER A 52 -9.54 -0.47 10.63
CA SER A 52 -10.83 0.24 10.63
C SER A 52 -10.70 1.64 11.25
N ALA A 53 -9.91 1.78 12.32
CA ALA A 53 -9.65 3.08 12.94
C ALA A 53 -8.85 4.00 12.00
N TYR A 54 -7.80 3.47 11.37
CA TYR A 54 -7.00 4.18 10.38
C TYR A 54 -7.86 4.68 9.20
N CYS A 55 -8.65 3.81 8.58
CA CYS A 55 -9.54 4.19 7.48
C CYS A 55 -10.56 5.28 7.87
N ARG A 56 -11.08 5.25 9.10
CA ARG A 56 -11.98 6.32 9.59
C ARG A 56 -11.24 7.64 9.72
N SER A 57 -10.04 7.64 10.30
CA SER A 57 -9.21 8.84 10.47
C SER A 57 -8.76 9.43 9.14
N SER A 58 -8.51 8.59 8.12
CA SER A 58 -8.17 9.02 6.76
C SER A 58 -9.40 9.43 5.91
N GLY A 59 -10.61 9.44 6.46
CA GLY A 59 -11.84 9.74 5.71
C GLY A 59 -12.28 8.64 4.73
N ALA A 60 -11.58 7.51 4.70
CA ALA A 60 -11.73 6.40 3.77
C ALA A 60 -12.53 5.23 4.37
N ARG A 61 -13.69 5.49 5.01
CA ARG A 61 -14.45 4.48 5.77
C ARG A 61 -14.81 3.23 4.94
N THR A 62 -15.03 3.39 3.65
CA THR A 62 -15.37 2.32 2.70
C THR A 62 -14.22 1.33 2.45
N ALA A 63 -12.97 1.69 2.78
CA ALA A 63 -11.83 0.76 2.75
C ALA A 63 -11.78 -0.20 3.95
N GLY A 64 -12.61 0.01 4.99
CA GLY A 64 -12.51 -0.73 6.24
C GLY A 64 -12.59 -2.26 6.11
N SER A 65 -13.34 -2.79 5.14
CA SER A 65 -13.43 -4.22 4.85
C SER A 65 -12.48 -4.70 3.74
N ARG A 66 -11.72 -3.79 3.12
CA ARG A 66 -10.93 -4.02 1.90
C ARG A 66 -9.43 -4.04 2.14
N ARG A 67 -8.98 -4.27 3.39
CA ARG A 67 -7.55 -4.26 3.75
C ARG A 67 -6.73 -5.17 2.85
N THR A 68 -7.07 -6.45 2.80
CA THR A 68 -6.33 -7.46 2.03
C THR A 68 -6.26 -7.11 0.54
N GLU A 69 -7.39 -6.67 -0.03
CA GLU A 69 -7.48 -6.25 -1.42
C GLU A 69 -6.55 -5.06 -1.71
N ILE A 70 -6.59 -4.02 -0.87
CA ILE A 70 -5.79 -2.80 -1.05
C ILE A 70 -4.30 -3.11 -0.92
N ILE A 71 -3.92 -3.92 0.08
CA ILE A 71 -2.52 -4.36 0.27
C ILE A 71 -2.03 -5.14 -0.95
N GLN A 72 -2.84 -6.05 -1.49
CA GLN A 72 -2.48 -6.82 -2.69
C GLN A 72 -2.30 -5.92 -3.91
N ARG A 73 -3.15 -4.90 -4.10
CA ARG A 73 -3.00 -3.91 -5.17
C ARG A 73 -1.72 -3.10 -5.02
N ILE A 74 -1.43 -2.60 -3.82
CA ILE A 74 -0.19 -1.88 -3.54
C ILE A 74 1.03 -2.78 -3.83
N ALA A 75 1.03 -4.01 -3.32
CA ALA A 75 2.11 -4.97 -3.55
C ALA A 75 2.33 -5.29 -5.05
N ALA A 76 1.25 -5.41 -5.83
CA ALA A 76 1.32 -5.64 -7.27
C ALA A 76 1.96 -4.44 -8.00
N GLU A 77 1.56 -3.22 -7.68
CA GLU A 77 2.14 -2.01 -8.26
C GLU A 77 3.61 -1.83 -7.87
N LEU A 78 3.96 -2.06 -6.61
CA LEU A 78 5.35 -2.00 -6.15
C LEU A 78 6.23 -3.01 -6.87
N ARG A 79 5.72 -4.24 -7.09
CA ARG A 79 6.43 -5.27 -7.87
C ARG A 79 6.64 -4.83 -9.32
N ALA A 80 5.62 -4.24 -9.94
CA ALA A 80 5.71 -3.76 -11.32
C ALA A 80 6.71 -2.60 -11.47
N GLN A 81 6.79 -1.71 -10.47
CA GLN A 81 7.68 -0.55 -10.49
C GLN A 81 9.16 -0.89 -10.17
N GLN A 82 9.43 -1.93 -9.37
CA GLN A 82 10.78 -2.24 -8.89
C GLN A 82 11.49 -3.39 -9.64
N ALA A 83 10.88 -4.01 -10.65
CA ALA A 83 11.43 -5.03 -11.57
C ALA A 83 12.27 -6.15 -10.90
N SER A 84 11.73 -7.38 -10.86
CA SER A 84 12.37 -8.59 -10.30
C SER A 84 12.51 -8.63 -8.77
N SER A 85 11.80 -7.75 -8.05
CA SER A 85 11.76 -7.76 -6.58
C SER A 85 10.82 -8.82 -6.00
N MET A 86 11.29 -9.53 -4.97
CA MET A 86 10.42 -10.40 -4.15
C MET A 86 9.58 -9.51 -3.23
N VAL A 87 8.25 -9.67 -3.26
CA VAL A 87 7.34 -8.94 -2.37
C VAL A 87 6.78 -9.88 -1.31
N GLN A 88 6.98 -9.52 -0.05
CA GLN A 88 6.47 -10.21 1.12
C GLN A 88 5.43 -9.33 1.82
N ILE A 89 4.30 -9.91 2.21
CA ILE A 89 3.25 -9.22 2.95
C ILE A 89 3.16 -9.90 4.32
N ASN A 90 3.24 -9.11 5.39
CA ASN A 90 3.10 -9.59 6.76
C ASN A 90 2.04 -8.77 7.52
N ASP A 91 1.85 -9.04 8.80
CA ASP A 91 0.84 -8.37 9.62
C ASP A 91 1.08 -6.86 9.80
N TYR A 92 2.33 -6.42 9.60
CA TYR A 92 2.81 -5.07 9.86
C TYR A 92 3.07 -4.25 8.58
N GLY A 93 2.99 -4.86 7.39
CA GLY A 93 3.37 -4.15 6.17
C GLY A 93 3.63 -4.99 4.93
N ILE A 94 4.26 -4.33 3.97
CA ILE A 94 4.71 -4.89 2.69
C ILE A 94 6.21 -4.67 2.62
N GLU A 95 6.98 -5.73 2.45
CA GLU A 95 8.42 -5.66 2.18
C GLU A 95 8.71 -6.03 0.73
N VAL A 96 9.51 -5.20 0.06
CA VAL A 96 9.96 -5.37 -1.33
C VAL A 96 11.48 -5.51 -1.31
N LEU A 97 11.99 -6.69 -1.66
CA LEU A 97 13.43 -6.98 -1.67
C LEU A 97 14.03 -6.68 -3.05
N PHE A 98 15.18 -6.00 -3.09
CA PHE A 98 15.89 -5.64 -4.32
C PHE A 98 16.97 -6.65 -4.70
#